data_AF-X1TRH5-F1
#
_entry.id   AF-X1TRH5-F1
#
_cell.length_a   1.000
_cell.length_b   1.000
_cell.length_c   1.000
_cell.angle_alpha   90.00
_cell.angle_beta   90.00
_cell.angle_gamma   90.00
#
_symmetry.space_group_name_H-M   'P 1'
#
loop_
_entity.id
_entity.type
_entity.pdbx_description
1 polymer ?
#
loop_
_entity_poly.entity_id
_entity_poly.type
_entity_poly.pdbx_seq_one_letter_code
_entity_poly.pdbx_strand_id
1 'polypeptide(L)' 'EGEKIDDKQILLGKRIGINYAEEDKDRLLRFILKED' A
#
# COMPACT_ATOMS: atom_id res chain seq x y z
N GLU A 1 13.43 16.50 -9.85
CA GLU A 1 12.69 16.17 -8.62
C GLU A 1 11.32 15.64 -9.01
N GLY A 2 10.79 14.65 -8.29
CA GLY A 2 9.47 14.06 -8.60
C GLY A 2 8.32 14.91 -8.06
N GLU A 3 7.11 14.64 -8.56
CA GLU A 3 5.89 15.30 -8.08
C GLU A 3 5.54 14.82 -6.66
N LYS A 4 5.14 15.76 -5.80
CA LYS A 4 4.62 15.42 -4.47
C LYS A 4 3.18 14.93 -4.61
N ILE A 5 2.91 13.73 -4.09
CA ILE A 5 1.58 13.14 -4.02
C ILE A 5 1.00 13.42 -2.63
N ASP A 6 -0.26 13.83 -2.56
CA ASP A 6 -0.98 14.02 -1.30
C ASP A 6 -1.39 12.65 -0.72
N ASP A 7 -1.29 12.50 0.61
CA ASP A 7 -1.62 11.24 1.29
C ASP A 7 -3.04 10.73 0.98
N LYS A 8 -3.99 11.63 0.65
CA LYS A 8 -5.37 11.27 0.27
C LYS A 8 -5.47 10.54 -1.07
N GLN A 9 -4.47 10.69 -1.93
CA GLN A 9 -4.35 10.02 -3.23
C GLN A 9 -3.76 8.60 -3.10
N ILE A 10 -3.33 8.21 -1.89
CA ILE A 10 -2.70 6.92 -1.63
C ILE A 10 -3.68 6.02 -0.86
N LEU A 11 -3.95 4.83 -1.41
CA LEU A 11 -4.68 3.75 -0.76
C LEU A 11 -3.69 2.76 -0.15
N LEU A 12 -3.95 2.36 1.09
CA LEU A 12 -3.21 1.34 1.80
C LEU A 12 -3.89 -0.02 1.60
N GLY A 13 -3.11 -1.03 1.25
CA GLY A 13 -3.59 -2.38 1.00
C GLY A 13 -2.71 -3.44 1.66
N LYS A 14 -3.28 -4.64 1.82
CA LYS A 14 -2.51 -5.83 2.18
C LYS A 14 -1.60 -6.22 1.00
N ARG A 15 -0.44 -6.79 1.29
CA ARG A 15 0.45 -7.35 0.27
C ARG A 15 -0.16 -8.64 -0.28
N ILE A 16 -0.03 -8.85 -1.59
CA ILE A 16 -0.46 -10.08 -2.26
C ILE A 16 0.65 -11.13 -2.07
N GLY A 17 0.30 -12.38 -1.77
CA GLY A 17 1.26 -13.49 -1.65
C GLY A 17 1.91 -13.66 -0.27
N ILE A 18 1.43 -12.99 0.78
CA ILE A 18 2.01 -13.03 2.15
C ILE A 18 1.63 -14.29 2.97
N ASN A 19 1.25 -15.39 2.34
CA ASN A 19 0.81 -16.60 3.06
C ASN A 19 1.85 -17.21 4.02
N TYR A 20 3.14 -16.86 3.92
CA TYR A 20 4.19 -17.38 4.79
C TYR A 20 4.54 -16.46 5.99
N ALA A 21 4.10 -15.19 5.98
CA ALA A 21 4.43 -14.20 7.00
C ALA A 21 3.18 -13.80 7.77
N GLU A 22 2.72 -14.67 8.68
CA GLU A 22 1.49 -14.45 9.47
C GLU A 22 1.52 -13.14 10.26
N GLU A 23 2.67 -12.73 10.78
CA GLU A 23 2.83 -11.48 11.55
C GLU A 23 2.66 -10.21 10.69
N ASP A 24 2.98 -10.29 9.40
CA ASP A 24 2.91 -9.16 8.47
C ASP A 24 1.64 -9.19 7.60
N LYS A 25 0.81 -10.22 7.74
CA LYS A 25 -0.42 -10.41 6.95
C LYS A 25 -1.45 -9.31 7.14
N ASP A 26 -1.52 -8.74 8.32
CA ASP A 26 -2.44 -7.63 8.61
C ASP A 26 -1.81 -6.24 8.44
N ARG A 27 -0.51 -6.17 8.11
CA ARG A 27 0.15 -4.90 7.83
C ARG A 27 -0.19 -4.41 6.43
N LEU A 28 -0.69 -3.18 6.34
CA LEU A 28 -1.03 -2.54 5.08
C LEU A 28 0.22 -1.92 4.42
N LEU A 29 1.12 -2.79 3.97
CA LEU A 29 2.42 -2.41 3.38
C LEU A 29 2.39 -2.28 1.86
N ARG A 30 1.21 -2.14 1.26
CA ARG A 30 1.03 -1.89 -0.18
C ARG A 30 0.41 -0.52 -0.37
N PHE A 31 1.06 0.33 -1.14
CA PHE A 31 0.56 1.65 -1.52
C PHE A 31 0.02 1.58 -2.95
N ILE A 32 -1.19 2.07 -3.15
CA ILE A 32 -1.88 2.09 -4.45
C ILE A 32 -2.27 3.53 -4.73
N LEU A 33 -1.88 4.06 -5.89
CA LEU A 33 -2.31 5.39 -6.30
C LEU A 33 -3.76 5.33 -6.77
N LYS A 34 -4.59 6.24 -6.28
CA LYS A 34 -5.90 6.48 -6.88
C LYS A 34 -5.67 7.16 -8.21
N GLU A 35 -6.02 6.47 -9.30
CA GLU A 35 -6.29 7.14 -10.56
C GLU A 35 -7.69 7.76 -10.43
N ASP A 36 -7.78 9.08 -10.66
CA ASP A 36 -9.05 9.83 -10.67
C ASP A 36 -9.96 9.38 -11.83
#